data_AF-A0A381U7A5-F1
#
_entry.id   AF-A0A381U7A5-F1
#
_cell.length_a   1.000
_cell.length_b   1.000
_cell.length_c   1.000
_cell.angle_alpha   90.00
_cell.angle_beta   90.00
_cell.angle_gamma   90.00
#
_symmetry.space_group_name_H-M   'P 1'
#
loop_
_entity.id
_entity.type
_entity.pdbx_description
1 polymer ?
#
loop_
_entity_poly.entity_id
_entity_poly.type
_entity_poly.pdbx_seq_one_letter_code
_entity_poly.pdbx_strand_id
1 'polypeptide(L)'
;MLLKNTFIYADAREILNILPQLEEGKNDLSRPTGKFFYDPWELLPQYKDTPLEELYNRLPEAGQARVMLMKEGTCYSEHADIDDRYHLTLDAESSYLIDMDNDFMNATTVNNTVSLMDGGILHSAANFGHLPRAELVVRKLLKHNELKDPASLNLTVRYDIFDLRYRFDIVFSPWLNRANKKGIINNFEPVSETEMNLHLEKEYIDEFKELIEFSELPMELKID
;
A
#
# COMPACT_ATOMS: atom_id res chain seq x y z
N MET A 1 -5.96 -10.51 10.23
CA MET A 1 -6.10 -11.29 8.99
C MET A 1 -5.74 -10.39 7.83
N LEU A 2 -4.56 -10.63 7.26
CA LEU A 2 -3.99 -9.88 6.15
C LEU A 2 -4.89 -9.82 4.91
N LEU A 3 -5.40 -10.97 4.42
CA LEU A 3 -6.17 -11.03 3.18
C LEU A 3 -7.65 -11.35 3.43
N LYS A 4 -8.53 -10.65 2.71
CA LYS A 4 -9.98 -10.89 2.66
C LYS A 4 -10.41 -11.12 1.22
N ASN A 5 -11.22 -12.15 0.98
CA ASN A 5 -11.84 -12.34 -0.34
C ASN A 5 -12.84 -11.20 -0.62
N THR A 6 -12.76 -10.60 -1.80
CA THR A 6 -13.65 -9.49 -2.20
C THR A 6 -14.89 -9.95 -2.96
N PHE A 7 -14.94 -11.22 -3.38
CA PHE A 7 -15.89 -11.77 -4.35
C PHE A 7 -15.87 -11.06 -5.72
N ILE A 8 -14.79 -10.34 -6.01
CA ILE A 8 -14.48 -9.80 -7.34
C ILE A 8 -13.55 -10.77 -8.05
N TYR A 9 -13.87 -11.05 -9.32
CA TYR A 9 -13.15 -12.02 -10.13
C TYR A 9 -12.70 -11.40 -11.45
N ALA A 10 -11.52 -11.80 -11.92
CA ALA A 10 -10.97 -11.45 -13.22
C ALA A 10 -10.06 -12.57 -13.71
N ASP A 11 -10.04 -12.80 -15.02
CA ASP A 11 -9.13 -13.77 -15.61
C ASP A 11 -7.70 -13.23 -15.58
N ALA A 12 -6.89 -13.82 -14.71
CA ALA A 12 -5.49 -13.45 -14.53
C ALA A 12 -4.69 -13.60 -15.83
N ARG A 13 -5.02 -14.60 -16.65
CA ARG A 13 -4.30 -14.88 -17.90
C ARG A 13 -4.62 -13.84 -18.96
N GLU A 14 -5.88 -13.41 -19.07
CA GLU A 14 -6.25 -12.33 -20.00
C GLU A 14 -5.55 -11.02 -19.66
N ILE A 15 -5.47 -10.67 -18.37
CA ILE A 15 -4.71 -9.51 -17.91
C ILE A 15 -3.22 -9.69 -18.21
N LEU A 16 -2.64 -10.85 -17.91
CA LEU A 16 -1.21 -11.11 -18.17
C LEU A 16 -0.85 -10.98 -19.66
N ASN A 17 -1.73 -11.43 -20.57
CA ASN A 17 -1.49 -11.43 -22.01
C ASN A 17 -1.42 -10.02 -22.64
N ILE A 18 -2.00 -9.00 -22.00
CA ILE A 18 -1.99 -7.61 -22.50
C ILE A 18 -0.85 -6.78 -21.90
N LEU A 19 -0.12 -7.31 -20.91
CA LEU A 19 0.98 -6.59 -20.29
C LEU A 19 2.20 -6.57 -21.22
N PRO A 20 2.97 -5.47 -21.21
CA PRO A 20 4.27 -5.46 -21.85
C PRO A 20 5.22 -6.42 -21.11
N GLN A 21 6.44 -6.54 -21.63
CA GLN A 21 7.50 -7.17 -20.87
C GLN A 21 7.67 -6.44 -19.54
N LEU A 22 7.50 -7.17 -18.44
CA LEU A 22 7.63 -6.65 -17.08
C LEU A 22 9.10 -6.60 -16.66
N GLU A 23 9.45 -5.55 -15.94
CA GLU A 23 10.73 -5.42 -15.26
C GLU A 23 10.61 -5.85 -13.80
N GLU A 24 11.73 -6.24 -13.19
CA GLU A 24 11.77 -6.54 -11.76
C GLU A 24 11.35 -5.31 -10.94
N GLY A 25 10.47 -5.52 -9.96
CA GLY A 25 9.93 -4.45 -9.13
C GLY A 25 8.56 -3.95 -9.61
N LYS A 26 8.41 -2.62 -9.63
CA LYS A 26 7.13 -1.93 -9.82
C LYS A 26 6.92 -1.57 -11.30
N ASN A 27 5.85 -2.07 -11.90
CA ASN A 27 5.45 -1.74 -13.27
C ASN A 27 4.12 -0.99 -13.24
N ASP A 28 4.15 0.33 -13.39
CA ASP A 28 2.95 1.17 -13.29
C ASP A 28 2.03 1.03 -14.50
N LEU A 29 0.73 0.82 -14.22
CA LEU A 29 -0.32 0.68 -15.25
C LEU A 29 -1.27 1.88 -15.28
N SER A 30 -1.05 2.85 -14.40
CA SER A 30 -1.91 4.00 -14.17
C SER A 30 -1.10 5.23 -13.77
N ARG A 31 -1.75 6.40 -13.80
CA ARG A 31 -1.17 7.68 -13.40
C ARG A 31 -2.13 8.46 -12.47
N PRO A 32 -1.61 9.29 -11.56
CA PRO A 32 -2.45 10.09 -10.67
C PRO A 32 -3.14 11.21 -11.45
N THR A 33 -4.36 11.58 -11.05
CA THR A 33 -5.05 12.78 -11.57
C THR A 33 -4.90 14.01 -10.67
N GLY A 34 -4.38 13.81 -9.46
CA GLY A 34 -4.18 14.85 -8.45
C GLY A 34 -3.38 14.33 -7.25
N LYS A 35 -3.90 14.55 -6.04
CA LYS A 35 -3.31 14.06 -4.78
C LYS A 35 -3.21 12.54 -4.78
N PHE A 36 -1.97 12.04 -4.76
CA PHE A 36 -1.61 10.64 -4.93
C PHE A 36 -2.46 9.63 -4.12
N PHE A 37 -2.75 9.95 -2.86
CA PHE A 37 -3.48 9.06 -1.94
C PHE A 37 -4.99 9.23 -1.94
N TYR A 38 -5.51 10.31 -2.51
CA TYR A 38 -6.88 10.76 -2.28
C TYR A 38 -7.67 10.87 -3.57
N ASP A 39 -7.03 11.36 -4.63
CA ASP A 39 -7.70 11.58 -5.90
C ASP A 39 -7.66 10.31 -6.76
N PRO A 40 -8.68 10.09 -7.60
CA PRO A 40 -8.72 8.95 -8.52
C PRO A 40 -7.48 8.85 -9.42
N TRP A 41 -7.20 7.63 -9.85
CA TRP A 41 -6.16 7.35 -10.83
C TRP A 41 -6.78 6.98 -12.17
N GLU A 42 -6.02 7.21 -13.23
CA GLU A 42 -6.39 6.80 -14.59
C GLU A 42 -5.47 5.69 -15.07
N LEU A 43 -6.04 4.58 -15.55
CA LEU A 43 -5.29 3.61 -16.32
C LEU A 43 -4.67 4.27 -17.56
N LEU A 44 -3.45 3.84 -17.91
CA LEU A 44 -2.77 4.32 -19.11
C LEU A 44 -3.58 3.97 -20.38
N PRO A 45 -3.50 4.80 -21.45
CA PRO A 45 -4.35 4.66 -22.64
C PRO A 45 -4.35 3.27 -23.29
N GLN A 46 -3.23 2.55 -23.25
CA GLN A 46 -3.11 1.20 -23.83
C GLN A 46 -3.91 0.12 -23.10
N TYR A 47 -4.43 0.41 -21.90
CA TYR A 47 -5.25 -0.51 -21.12
C TYR A 47 -6.74 -0.19 -21.19
N LYS A 48 -7.14 0.79 -22.00
CA LYS A 48 -8.54 1.09 -22.29
C LYS A 48 -9.18 0.00 -23.14
N ASP A 49 -10.45 -0.29 -22.87
CA ASP A 49 -11.22 -1.37 -23.51
C ASP A 49 -10.56 -2.75 -23.35
N THR A 50 -9.96 -3.00 -22.19
CA THR A 50 -9.30 -4.28 -21.86
C THR A 50 -9.88 -4.93 -20.60
N PRO A 51 -9.64 -6.23 -20.38
CA PRO A 51 -10.02 -6.91 -19.13
C PRO A 51 -9.45 -6.26 -17.86
N LEU A 52 -8.31 -5.58 -17.96
CA LEU A 52 -7.74 -4.81 -16.85
C LEU A 52 -8.62 -3.60 -16.50
N GLU A 53 -9.13 -2.86 -17.48
CA GLU A 53 -10.05 -1.75 -17.23
C GLU A 53 -11.38 -2.23 -16.66
N GLU A 54 -11.92 -3.33 -17.18
CA GLU A 54 -13.15 -3.93 -16.63
C GLU A 54 -12.99 -4.34 -15.16
N LEU A 55 -11.83 -4.92 -14.80
CA LEU A 55 -11.50 -5.19 -13.40
C LEU A 55 -11.37 -3.88 -12.61
N TYR A 56 -10.55 -2.95 -13.07
CA TYR A 56 -10.24 -1.71 -12.36
C TYR A 56 -11.50 -0.91 -12.01
N ASN A 57 -12.44 -0.79 -12.96
CA ASN A 57 -13.70 -0.08 -12.77
C ASN A 57 -14.66 -0.75 -11.76
N ARG A 58 -14.44 -2.03 -11.43
CA ARG A 58 -15.21 -2.76 -10.41
C ARG A 58 -14.60 -2.64 -9.01
N LEU A 59 -13.37 -2.15 -8.88
CA LEU A 59 -12.70 -2.01 -7.59
C LEU A 59 -13.15 -0.72 -6.89
N PRO A 60 -13.74 -0.80 -5.69
CA PRO A 60 -14.09 0.38 -4.91
C PRO A 60 -12.85 1.19 -4.53
N GLU A 61 -12.94 2.52 -4.67
CA GLU A 61 -11.87 3.44 -4.22
C GLU A 61 -10.50 3.10 -4.85
N ALA A 62 -10.49 2.69 -6.12
CA ALA A 62 -9.28 2.30 -6.84
C ALA A 62 -8.32 3.49 -7.02
N GLY A 63 -7.08 3.30 -6.58
CA GLY A 63 -5.96 4.21 -6.81
C GLY A 63 -4.96 3.62 -7.80
N GLN A 64 -3.66 3.76 -7.53
CA GLN A 64 -2.59 3.26 -8.40
C GLN A 64 -2.74 1.75 -8.67
N ALA A 65 -2.88 1.38 -9.95
CA ALA A 65 -2.68 0.02 -10.45
C ALA A 65 -1.24 -0.17 -10.93
N ARG A 66 -0.61 -1.28 -10.52
CA ARG A 66 0.73 -1.70 -10.92
C ARG A 66 0.86 -3.22 -10.90
N VAL A 67 1.82 -3.77 -11.65
CA VAL A 67 2.27 -5.15 -11.44
C VAL A 67 3.55 -5.15 -10.63
N MET A 68 3.56 -5.93 -9.56
CA MET A 68 4.75 -6.24 -8.78
C MET A 68 5.36 -7.52 -9.34
N LEU A 69 6.55 -7.41 -9.94
CA LEU A 69 7.33 -8.56 -10.38
C LEU A 69 8.44 -8.85 -9.36
N MET A 70 8.41 -10.01 -8.74
CA MET A 70 9.38 -10.45 -7.73
C MET A 70 10.14 -11.66 -8.23
N LYS A 71 11.47 -11.56 -8.35
CA LYS A 71 12.33 -12.67 -8.76
C LYS A 71 12.29 -13.84 -7.78
N GLU A 72 12.59 -15.02 -8.30
CA GLU A 72 12.87 -16.22 -7.54
C GLU A 72 13.93 -15.99 -6.45
N GLY A 73 13.73 -16.60 -5.28
CA GLY A 73 14.66 -16.53 -4.15
C GLY A 73 14.73 -15.17 -3.44
N THR A 74 13.79 -14.27 -3.70
CA THR A 74 13.75 -12.94 -3.09
C THR A 74 12.56 -12.76 -2.15
N CYS A 75 12.71 -11.82 -1.22
CA CYS A 75 11.63 -11.33 -0.38
C CYS A 75 11.77 -9.82 -0.15
N TYR A 76 10.68 -9.18 0.27
CA TYR A 76 10.75 -7.83 0.81
C TYR A 76 11.04 -7.85 2.31
N SER A 77 11.68 -6.79 2.80
CA SER A 77 11.70 -6.51 4.25
C SER A 77 10.27 -6.39 4.75
N GLU A 78 10.06 -6.72 6.02
CA GLU A 78 8.77 -6.45 6.66
C GLU A 78 8.45 -4.96 6.65
N HIS A 79 7.19 -4.63 6.43
CA HIS A 79 6.69 -3.28 6.44
C HIS A 79 5.17 -3.29 6.61
N ALA A 80 4.59 -2.14 6.89
CA ALA A 80 3.19 -1.86 6.65
C ALA A 80 3.04 -0.67 5.69
N ASP A 81 1.85 -0.51 5.17
CA ASP A 81 1.46 0.54 4.26
C ASP A 81 0.31 1.36 4.84
N ILE A 82 0.30 2.66 4.55
CA ILE A 82 -0.80 3.56 4.95
C ILE A 82 -2.14 3.20 4.28
N ASP A 83 -2.13 2.50 3.16
CA ASP A 83 -3.33 2.07 2.43
C ASP A 83 -3.49 0.56 2.33
N ASP A 84 -4.75 0.14 2.21
CA ASP A 84 -5.11 -1.20 1.81
C ASP A 84 -4.91 -1.41 0.31
N ARG A 85 -4.81 -2.67 -0.12
CA ARG A 85 -4.49 -3.00 -1.51
C ARG A 85 -5.32 -4.16 -2.02
N TYR A 86 -5.81 -4.06 -3.23
CA TYR A 86 -6.34 -5.20 -3.97
C TYR A 86 -5.20 -5.98 -4.60
N HIS A 87 -5.31 -7.30 -4.56
CA HIS A 87 -4.31 -8.26 -4.98
C HIS A 87 -4.94 -9.30 -5.91
N LEU A 88 -4.36 -9.48 -7.08
CA LEU A 88 -4.66 -10.58 -8.01
C LEU A 88 -3.34 -11.19 -8.48
N THR A 89 -3.12 -12.45 -8.15
CA THR A 89 -1.95 -13.20 -8.62
C THR A 89 -2.11 -13.51 -10.10
N LEU A 90 -1.18 -12.99 -10.92
CA LEU A 90 -1.16 -13.18 -12.37
C LEU A 90 -0.34 -14.41 -12.77
N ASP A 91 0.80 -14.57 -12.11
CA ASP A 91 1.68 -15.73 -12.25
C ASP A 91 2.49 -15.91 -10.97
N ALA A 92 2.61 -17.14 -10.48
CA ALA A 92 3.31 -17.42 -9.24
C ALA A 92 3.56 -18.91 -9.05
N GLU A 93 4.66 -19.22 -8.38
CA GLU A 93 4.97 -20.56 -7.89
C GLU A 93 5.61 -20.42 -6.51
N SER A 94 5.19 -21.27 -5.55
CA SER A 94 5.74 -21.31 -4.18
C SER A 94 5.99 -19.91 -3.58
N SER A 95 5.01 -19.02 -3.77
CA SER A 95 5.09 -17.60 -3.42
C SER A 95 4.00 -17.23 -2.42
N TYR A 96 4.29 -16.26 -1.56
CA TYR A 96 3.45 -15.95 -0.40
C TYR A 96 3.38 -14.46 -0.09
N LEU A 97 2.22 -14.04 0.41
CA LEU A 97 2.06 -12.83 1.23
C LEU A 97 2.05 -13.25 2.70
N ILE A 98 2.99 -12.75 3.49
CA ILE A 98 3.24 -13.20 4.86
C ILE A 98 2.66 -12.17 5.82
N ASP A 99 1.78 -12.62 6.71
CA ASP A 99 1.22 -11.86 7.84
C ASP A 99 2.19 -12.02 9.01
N MET A 100 3.00 -10.98 9.28
CA MET A 100 4.05 -11.01 10.29
C MET A 100 3.48 -10.91 11.71
N ASP A 101 2.31 -10.27 11.87
CA ASP A 101 1.64 -10.15 13.16
C ASP A 101 1.08 -11.50 13.66
N ASN A 102 0.78 -12.43 12.74
CA ASN A 102 0.14 -13.70 13.04
C ASN A 102 0.96 -14.94 12.61
N ASP A 103 2.21 -14.75 12.20
CA ASP A 103 3.10 -15.80 11.69
C ASP A 103 2.46 -16.69 10.60
N PHE A 104 1.70 -16.09 9.68
CA PHE A 104 0.89 -16.84 8.72
C PHE A 104 1.26 -16.53 7.26
N MET A 105 1.57 -17.56 6.48
CA MET A 105 1.92 -17.45 5.07
C MET A 105 0.70 -17.71 4.18
N ASN A 106 0.24 -16.67 3.47
CA ASN A 106 -0.85 -16.77 2.51
C ASN A 106 -0.30 -17.10 1.13
N ALA A 107 -0.58 -18.29 0.62
CA ALA A 107 -0.11 -18.69 -0.71
C ALA A 107 -0.73 -17.82 -1.81
N THR A 108 0.11 -17.26 -2.69
CA THR A 108 -0.34 -16.53 -3.89
C THR A 108 -0.55 -17.54 -5.01
N THR A 109 -1.81 -17.84 -5.30
CA THR A 109 -2.20 -18.83 -6.31
C THR A 109 -3.02 -18.17 -7.41
N VAL A 110 -2.77 -18.54 -8.65
CA VAL A 110 -3.57 -18.08 -9.79
C VAL A 110 -4.94 -18.75 -9.72
N ASN A 111 -5.93 -18.03 -9.18
CA ASN A 111 -7.28 -18.54 -8.95
C ASN A 111 -8.37 -17.55 -9.39
N ASN A 112 -7.99 -16.52 -10.17
CA ASN A 112 -8.88 -15.50 -10.72
C ASN A 112 -9.69 -14.70 -9.66
N THR A 113 -9.28 -14.76 -8.39
CA THR A 113 -9.97 -14.10 -7.28
C THR A 113 -9.16 -12.90 -6.80
N VAL A 114 -9.81 -11.75 -6.69
CA VAL A 114 -9.21 -10.55 -6.11
C VAL A 114 -9.36 -10.59 -4.59
N SER A 115 -8.24 -10.44 -3.89
CA SER A 115 -8.21 -10.29 -2.44
C SER A 115 -7.99 -8.84 -2.05
N LEU A 116 -8.59 -8.38 -0.96
CA LEU A 116 -8.28 -7.12 -0.31
C LEU A 116 -7.31 -7.39 0.84
N MET A 117 -6.13 -6.82 0.75
CA MET A 117 -5.10 -6.85 1.77
C MET A 117 -5.26 -5.66 2.72
N ASP A 118 -5.24 -5.93 4.02
CA ASP A 118 -5.08 -4.90 5.05
C ASP A 118 -3.61 -4.47 5.09
N GLY A 119 -3.30 -3.30 4.51
CA GLY A 119 -1.94 -2.81 4.43
C GLY A 119 -1.36 -2.36 5.77
N GLY A 120 -2.21 -2.14 6.78
CA GLY A 120 -1.79 -1.69 8.11
C GLY A 120 -1.29 -2.82 9.01
N ILE A 121 -1.34 -4.07 8.56
CA ILE A 121 -0.73 -5.24 9.21
C ILE A 121 0.72 -5.32 8.76
N LEU A 122 1.65 -5.64 9.67
CA LEU A 122 3.04 -5.89 9.27
C LEU A 122 3.08 -7.12 8.36
N HIS A 123 3.65 -6.95 7.18
CA HIS A 123 3.66 -7.98 6.16
C HIS A 123 4.96 -8.00 5.36
N SER A 124 5.17 -9.12 4.67
CA SER A 124 6.20 -9.29 3.65
C SER A 124 5.63 -10.04 2.45
N ALA A 125 6.35 -10.04 1.34
CA ALA A 125 6.12 -10.94 0.24
C ALA A 125 7.39 -11.72 -0.05
N ALA A 126 7.26 -13.02 -0.34
CA ALA A 126 8.39 -13.89 -0.64
C ALA A 126 8.07 -14.79 -1.83
N ASN A 127 9.10 -15.03 -2.65
CA ASN A 127 9.05 -15.97 -3.76
C ASN A 127 10.11 -17.05 -3.57
N PHE A 128 9.68 -18.28 -3.27
CA PHE A 128 10.55 -19.45 -3.16
C PHE A 128 10.50 -20.35 -4.40
N GLY A 129 9.75 -19.97 -5.42
CA GLY A 129 9.64 -20.70 -6.67
C GLY A 129 10.87 -20.55 -7.55
N HIS A 130 10.82 -21.18 -8.73
CA HIS A 130 11.86 -21.09 -9.76
C HIS A 130 11.51 -20.07 -10.86
N LEU A 131 10.33 -19.46 -10.80
CA LEU A 131 9.87 -18.43 -11.73
C LEU A 131 9.59 -17.12 -10.99
N PRO A 132 9.68 -15.97 -11.67
CA PRO A 132 9.22 -14.71 -11.12
C PRO A 132 7.73 -14.76 -10.76
N ARG A 133 7.37 -14.11 -9.66
CA ARG A 133 5.99 -13.90 -9.22
C ARG A 133 5.50 -12.56 -9.77
N ALA A 134 4.41 -12.58 -10.53
CA ALA A 134 3.70 -11.40 -11.01
C ALA A 134 2.38 -11.23 -10.27
N GLU A 135 2.22 -10.11 -9.57
CA GLU A 135 1.00 -9.76 -8.83
C GLU A 135 0.46 -8.42 -9.31
N LEU A 136 -0.78 -8.38 -9.80
CA LEU A 136 -1.50 -7.13 -9.99
C LEU A 136 -1.89 -6.58 -8.62
N VAL A 137 -1.44 -5.36 -8.34
CA VAL A 137 -1.72 -4.64 -7.10
C VAL A 137 -2.41 -3.33 -7.44
N VAL A 138 -3.60 -3.11 -6.87
CA VAL A 138 -4.31 -1.83 -6.97
C VAL A 138 -4.45 -1.24 -5.57
N ARG A 139 -3.82 -0.09 -5.33
CA ARG A 139 -3.92 0.62 -4.05
C ARG A 139 -5.35 1.09 -3.84
N LYS A 140 -5.79 1.09 -2.59
CA LYS A 140 -7.05 1.71 -2.20
C LYS A 140 -6.77 3.16 -1.78
N LEU A 141 -7.57 4.10 -2.26
CA LEU A 141 -7.47 5.50 -1.87
C LEU A 141 -7.76 5.66 -0.36
N LEU A 142 -7.09 6.63 0.26
CA LEU A 142 -7.39 7.07 1.61
C LEU A 142 -8.73 7.82 1.63
N LYS A 143 -9.35 7.89 2.80
CA LYS A 143 -10.67 8.52 2.94
C LYS A 143 -10.50 10.01 3.16
N HIS A 144 -11.34 10.81 2.51
CA HIS A 144 -11.53 12.21 2.88
C HIS A 144 -12.36 12.31 4.16
N ASN A 145 -11.73 12.07 5.30
CA ASN A 145 -12.41 12.12 6.59
C ASN A 145 -12.74 13.57 6.99
N GLU A 146 -13.95 13.80 7.47
CA GLU A 146 -14.32 15.07 8.10
C GLU A 146 -13.85 15.07 9.55
N LEU A 147 -12.83 15.86 9.86
CA LEU A 147 -12.30 16.00 11.22
C LEU A 147 -13.08 17.08 11.99
N LYS A 148 -13.32 16.86 13.28
CA LYS A 148 -14.12 17.72 14.16
C LYS A 148 -13.29 18.85 14.77
N ASP A 149 -12.12 18.53 15.31
CA ASP A 149 -11.20 19.50 15.90
C ASP A 149 -9.75 19.15 15.51
N PRO A 150 -9.38 19.42 14.24
CA PRO A 150 -8.08 19.03 13.73
C PRO A 150 -6.95 19.95 14.22
N ALA A 151 -5.76 19.39 14.32
CA ALA A 151 -4.48 20.10 14.29
C ALA A 151 -3.71 19.74 13.02
N SER A 152 -2.92 20.68 12.52
CA SER A 152 -2.03 20.45 11.38
C SER A 152 -0.66 20.05 11.89
N LEU A 153 -0.18 18.89 11.46
CA LEU A 153 1.11 18.35 11.85
C LEU A 153 2.08 18.41 10.66
N ASN A 154 3.32 18.79 10.96
CA ASN A 154 4.46 18.58 10.09
C ASN A 154 5.50 17.77 10.87
N LEU A 155 5.90 16.62 10.30
CA LEU A 155 6.89 15.72 10.89
C LEU A 155 8.10 15.68 9.96
N THR A 156 9.27 16.02 10.49
CA THR A 156 10.51 16.11 9.71
C THR A 156 11.65 15.33 10.38
N VAL A 157 12.50 14.70 9.58
CA VAL A 157 13.79 14.13 9.99
C VAL A 157 14.91 14.94 9.37
N ARG A 158 15.81 15.51 10.18
CA ARG A 158 16.89 16.41 9.71
C ARG A 158 18.24 15.72 9.48
N TYR A 159 18.33 14.43 9.73
CA TYR A 159 19.58 13.66 9.66
C TYR A 159 19.42 12.50 8.70
N ASP A 160 20.52 12.12 8.06
CA ASP A 160 20.56 10.91 7.25
C ASP A 160 20.54 9.68 8.17
N ILE A 161 19.52 8.84 7.99
CA ILE A 161 19.28 7.66 8.81
C ILE A 161 19.09 6.49 7.84
N PHE A 162 20.02 5.55 7.93
CA PHE A 162 20.14 4.42 7.00
C PHE A 162 18.83 3.62 6.84
N ASP A 163 18.07 3.43 7.91
CA ASP A 163 16.86 2.62 7.95
C ASP A 163 15.59 3.45 8.16
N LEU A 164 15.63 4.77 7.87
CA LEU A 164 14.50 5.69 8.10
C LEU A 164 13.18 5.15 7.56
N ARG A 165 13.18 4.74 6.28
CA ARG A 165 11.98 4.25 5.62
C ARG A 165 11.45 2.97 6.26
N TYR A 166 12.34 2.05 6.60
CA TYR A 166 11.98 0.79 7.25
C TYR A 166 11.35 1.05 8.63
N ARG A 167 11.99 1.86 9.47
CA ARG A 167 11.47 2.23 10.79
C ARG A 167 10.15 3.00 10.69
N PHE A 168 10.03 3.88 9.70
CA PHE A 168 8.78 4.58 9.42
C PHE A 168 7.65 3.59 9.11
N ASP A 169 7.91 2.63 8.23
CA ASP A 169 6.91 1.68 7.77
C ASP A 169 6.49 0.65 8.81
N ILE A 170 7.34 0.32 9.78
CA ILE A 170 6.96 -0.61 10.85
C ILE A 170 6.28 0.09 12.04
N VAL A 171 6.48 1.40 12.22
CA VAL A 171 5.91 2.16 13.36
C VAL A 171 4.72 3.02 12.96
N PHE A 172 4.89 3.88 11.95
CA PHE A 172 3.89 4.90 11.59
C PHE A 172 2.86 4.37 10.60
N SER A 173 3.28 3.66 9.55
CA SER A 173 2.34 3.15 8.53
C SER A 173 1.20 2.28 9.11
N PRO A 174 1.41 1.37 10.08
CA PRO A 174 0.32 0.63 10.72
C PRO A 174 -0.69 1.55 11.40
N TRP A 175 -0.18 2.56 12.11
CA TRP A 175 -1.02 3.51 12.83
C TRP A 175 -1.79 4.42 11.88
N LEU A 176 -1.12 5.00 10.89
CA LEU A 176 -1.71 5.88 9.89
C LEU A 176 -2.82 5.17 9.10
N ASN A 177 -2.60 3.92 8.72
CA ASN A 177 -3.61 3.10 8.06
C ASN A 177 -4.88 2.96 8.93
N ARG A 178 -4.71 2.55 10.19
CA ARG A 178 -5.82 2.42 11.14
C ARG A 178 -6.50 3.75 11.44
N ALA A 179 -5.72 4.83 11.60
CA ALA A 179 -6.23 6.17 11.88
C ALA A 179 -7.09 6.69 10.72
N ASN A 180 -6.65 6.51 9.46
CA ASN A 180 -7.43 6.87 8.28
C ASN A 180 -8.74 6.07 8.21
N LYS A 181 -8.70 4.76 8.48
CA LYS A 181 -9.91 3.91 8.50
C LYS A 181 -10.91 4.35 9.56
N LYS A 182 -10.44 4.82 10.72
CA LYS A 182 -11.23 5.28 11.87
C LYS A 182 -11.72 6.72 11.77
N GLY A 183 -11.30 7.49 10.77
CA GLY A 183 -11.69 8.89 10.64
C GLY A 183 -10.87 9.87 11.50
N ILE A 184 -9.69 9.46 11.96
CA ILE A 184 -8.85 10.23 12.90
C ILE A 184 -7.92 11.20 12.16
N ILE A 185 -7.56 10.87 10.92
CA ILE A 185 -6.65 11.67 10.09
C ILE A 185 -7.23 12.03 8.74
N ASN A 186 -6.71 13.10 8.15
CA ASN A 186 -6.93 13.50 6.76
C ASN A 186 -5.68 14.25 6.24
N ASN A 187 -5.62 14.54 4.94
CA ASN A 187 -4.53 15.27 4.29
C ASN A 187 -3.13 14.72 4.61
N PHE A 188 -2.97 13.40 4.65
CA PHE A 188 -1.65 12.79 4.67
C PHE A 188 -0.91 13.10 3.36
N GLU A 189 0.25 13.73 3.46
CA GLU A 189 1.05 14.11 2.32
C GLU A 189 2.54 13.90 2.62
N PRO A 190 3.21 12.93 1.97
CA PRO A 190 4.66 12.85 2.00
C PRO A 190 5.23 14.00 1.16
N VAL A 191 5.88 14.94 1.81
CA VAL A 191 6.55 16.09 1.16
C VAL A 191 7.89 15.63 0.57
N SER A 192 8.59 14.74 1.28
CA SER A 192 9.82 14.08 0.85
C SER A 192 10.02 12.76 1.61
N GLU A 193 11.12 12.05 1.36
CA GLU A 193 11.50 10.87 2.16
C GLU A 193 11.71 11.18 3.65
N THR A 194 11.94 12.45 4.00
CA THR A 194 12.24 12.88 5.38
C THR A 194 11.20 13.83 5.94
N GLU A 195 10.09 14.09 5.24
CA GLU A 195 9.10 15.07 5.66
C GLU A 195 7.68 14.67 5.25
N MET A 196 6.72 14.81 6.17
CA MET A 196 5.30 14.62 5.88
C MET A 196 4.43 15.65 6.58
N ASN A 197 3.29 15.93 5.95
CA ASN A 197 2.18 16.68 6.53
C ASN A 197 1.00 15.76 6.82
N LEU A 198 0.23 16.10 7.86
CA LEU A 198 -0.93 15.34 8.30
C LEU A 198 -1.91 16.24 9.05
N HIS A 199 -3.21 16.11 8.80
CA HIS A 199 -4.22 16.64 9.73
C HIS A 199 -4.66 15.52 10.67
N LEU A 200 -4.68 15.80 11.97
CA LEU A 200 -4.99 14.85 13.03
C LEU A 200 -6.02 15.45 14.00
N GLU A 201 -7.01 14.67 14.42
CA GLU A 201 -7.88 15.05 15.54
C GLU A 201 -7.06 15.31 16.81
N LYS A 202 -7.23 16.49 17.42
CA LYS A 202 -6.40 16.95 18.54
C LYS A 202 -6.31 15.98 19.71
N GLU A 203 -7.38 15.23 19.99
CA GLU A 203 -7.41 14.25 21.07
C GLU A 203 -6.39 13.11 20.92
N TYR A 204 -5.86 12.89 19.71
CA TYR A 204 -4.87 11.86 19.39
C TYR A 204 -3.44 12.39 19.27
N ILE A 205 -3.18 13.68 19.55
CA ILE A 205 -1.83 14.26 19.45
C ILE A 205 -0.84 13.56 20.38
N ASP A 206 -1.24 13.27 21.62
CA ASP A 206 -0.33 12.67 22.58
C ASP A 206 -0.03 11.20 22.22
N GLU A 207 -1.01 10.45 21.72
CA GLU A 207 -0.78 9.12 21.13
C GLU A 207 0.21 9.19 19.94
N PHE A 208 0.10 10.21 19.09
CA PHE A 208 1.03 10.38 17.98
C PHE A 208 2.46 10.74 18.44
N LYS A 209 2.62 11.50 19.53
CA LYS A 209 3.93 11.78 20.12
C LYS A 209 4.57 10.51 20.70
N GLU A 210 3.78 9.64 21.34
CA GLU A 210 4.25 8.35 21.83
C GLU A 210 4.81 7.48 20.69
N LEU A 211 4.21 7.52 19.48
CA LEU A 211 4.76 6.85 18.30
C LEU A 211 6.13 7.40 17.90
N ILE A 212 6.32 8.72 17.97
CA ILE A 212 7.60 9.35 17.67
C ILE A 212 8.66 8.87 18.66
N GLU A 213 8.35 8.86 19.95
CA GLU A 213 9.26 8.36 21.00
C GLU A 213 9.59 6.88 20.77
N PHE A 214 8.57 6.05 20.53
CA PHE A 214 8.72 4.62 20.24
C PHE A 214 9.53 4.35 18.97
N SER A 215 9.41 5.22 17.98
CA SER A 215 10.13 5.07 16.71
C SER A 215 11.64 5.19 16.87
N GLU A 216 12.13 5.77 17.98
CA GLU A 216 13.52 6.19 18.24
C GLU A 216 14.21 6.86 17.04
N LEU A 217 13.41 7.50 16.19
CA LEU A 217 13.87 8.38 15.13
C LEU A 217 13.94 9.80 15.69
N PRO A 218 15.00 10.57 15.40
CA PRO A 218 15.16 11.96 15.81
C PRO A 218 14.25 12.87 14.95
N MET A 219 12.94 12.72 15.13
CA MET A 219 11.94 13.48 14.39
C MET A 219 11.61 14.78 15.12
N GLU A 220 11.41 15.84 14.33
CA GLU A 220 10.86 17.10 14.78
C GLU A 220 9.38 17.17 14.41
N LEU A 221 8.52 17.30 15.43
CA LEU A 221 7.09 17.51 15.25
C LEU A 221 6.75 18.99 15.45
N LYS A 222 6.09 19.58 14.45
CA LYS A 222 5.43 20.89 14.56
C LYS A 222 3.92 20.70 14.52
N ILE A 223 3.21 21.50 15.30
CA ILE A 223 1.75 21.45 15.46
C ILE A 223 1.22 22.88 15.35
N ASP A 224 0.33 23.11 14.38
CA ASP A 224 -0.40 24.37 14.16
C ASP A 224 -1.91 24.20 14.42
#